data_AF-A2HMB6-F1
#
_entry.id   AF-A2HMB6-F1
#
_cell.length_a   1.000
_cell.length_b   1.000
_cell.length_c   1.000
_cell.angle_alpha   90.00
_cell.angle_beta   90.00
_cell.angle_gamma   90.00
#
_symmetry.space_group_name_H-M   'P 1'
#
loop_
_entity.id
_entity.type
_entity.pdbx_description
1 polymer ?
#
loop_
_entity_poly.entity_id
_entity_poly.type
_entity_poly.pdbx_seq_one_letter_code
_entity_poly.pdbx_strand_id
1 'polypeptide(L)'
;MDFDYFQTISLEESSHYSTFEIKKAFDFNFDPSEYWVANTYNGYFKICFPFHYLSIESFEITTSSKDCRPVKIAAEASANGIDYRGRQEYEPRMEKGTTKQFLFNYNTSLIKCFKFYSIQSTCQDMGGDINQFEFFGYLYDINATMKHFGCYKAMHLSCNFHYSFRSIGLFLIFSIL
;
A
#
# COMPACT_ATOMS: atom_id res chain seq x y z
N MET A 1 8.57 -25.91 -3.54
CA MET A 1 7.25 -25.86 -2.87
C MET A 1 6.85 -24.41 -2.95
N ASP A 2 6.14 -24.06 -4.04
CA ASP A 2 5.73 -22.70 -4.34
C ASP A 2 4.59 -22.34 -3.39
N PHE A 3 4.89 -21.54 -2.37
CA PHE A 3 3.84 -21.03 -1.49
C PHE A 3 3.04 -19.99 -2.27
N ASP A 4 1.77 -20.29 -2.51
CA ASP A 4 0.67 -19.40 -2.92
C ASP A 4 0.39 -18.31 -1.85
N TYR A 5 1.45 -17.72 -1.29
CA TYR A 5 1.45 -16.84 -0.13
C TYR A 5 0.71 -15.51 -0.37
N PHE A 6 0.36 -15.24 -1.64
CA PHE A 6 -0.13 -13.95 -2.12
C PHE A 6 -1.62 -13.95 -2.50
N GLN A 7 -2.34 -15.06 -2.36
CA GLN A 7 -3.75 -15.17 -2.77
C GLN A 7 -4.78 -14.51 -1.84
N THR A 8 -4.37 -13.84 -0.76
CA THR A 8 -5.33 -13.34 0.25
C THR A 8 -5.09 -11.90 0.70
N ILE A 9 -4.63 -11.00 -0.16
CA ILE A 9 -4.75 -9.57 0.17
C ILE A 9 -6.23 -9.17 0.02
N SER A 10 -6.83 -8.68 1.10
CA SER A 10 -8.20 -8.14 1.05
C SER A 10 -8.13 -6.68 0.63
N LEU A 11 -8.79 -6.37 -0.47
CA LEU A 11 -8.97 -5.03 -1.01
C LEU A 11 -10.43 -4.62 -0.79
N GLU A 12 -10.62 -3.49 -0.11
CA GLU A 12 -11.93 -2.89 0.09
C GLU A 12 -11.84 -1.39 -0.15
N GLU A 13 -12.91 -0.80 -0.65
CA GLU A 13 -13.03 0.64 -0.88
C GLU A 13 -14.32 1.17 -0.28
N SER A 14 -14.33 2.44 0.15
CA SER A 14 -15.54 3.09 0.64
C SER A 14 -16.56 3.29 -0.49
N SER A 15 -16.05 3.53 -1.69
CA SER A 15 -16.82 3.96 -2.85
C SER A 15 -15.93 4.06 -4.08
N HIS A 16 -16.51 3.94 -5.26
CA HIS A 16 -15.89 4.32 -6.53
C HIS A 16 -16.90 5.01 -7.45
N TYR A 17 -16.40 5.73 -8.46
CA TYR A 17 -17.23 6.25 -9.55
C TYR A 17 -17.29 5.26 -10.71
N SER A 18 -18.49 4.80 -11.07
CA SER A 18 -18.74 3.96 -12.25
C SER A 18 -17.85 2.71 -12.32
N THR A 19 -16.95 2.61 -13.31
CA THR A 19 -16.08 1.46 -13.58
C THR A 19 -14.67 1.61 -12.99
N PHE A 20 -14.41 2.71 -12.28
CA PHE A 20 -13.10 3.08 -11.72
C PHE A 20 -12.90 2.47 -10.33
N GLU A 21 -13.06 1.15 -10.23
CA GLU A 21 -12.93 0.38 -8.98
C GLU A 21 -11.46 0.23 -8.54
N ILE A 22 -11.25 -0.05 -7.24
CA ILE A 22 -9.92 -0.14 -6.63
C ILE A 22 -8.97 -1.05 -7.42
N LYS A 23 -9.47 -2.15 -8.00
CA LYS A 23 -8.63 -3.13 -8.73
C LYS A 23 -7.82 -2.50 -9.86
N LYS A 24 -8.29 -1.41 -10.47
CA LYS A 24 -7.57 -0.69 -11.52
C LYS A 24 -6.29 -0.04 -11.01
N ALA A 25 -6.29 0.45 -9.77
CA ALA A 25 -5.06 0.97 -9.14
C ALA A 25 -4.06 -0.13 -8.75
N PHE A 26 -4.46 -1.41 -8.83
CA PHE A 26 -3.70 -2.58 -8.41
C PHE A 26 -3.57 -3.62 -9.54
N ASP A 27 -3.74 -3.25 -10.80
CA ASP A 27 -3.63 -4.20 -11.92
C ASP A 27 -2.21 -4.26 -12.54
N PHE A 28 -1.34 -3.34 -12.14
CA PHE A 28 0.06 -3.17 -12.59
C PHE A 28 0.24 -3.02 -14.09
N ASN A 29 -0.82 -2.71 -14.80
CA ASN A 29 -0.78 -2.36 -16.20
C ASN A 29 -1.10 -0.88 -16.31
N PHE A 30 -0.07 -0.02 -16.24
CA PHE A 30 -0.29 1.42 -16.31
C PHE A 30 -1.04 1.77 -17.60
N ASP A 31 -2.31 2.11 -17.45
CA ASP A 31 -3.16 2.69 -18.47
C ASP A 31 -3.72 3.99 -17.87
N PRO A 32 -3.46 5.15 -18.47
CA PRO A 32 -3.96 6.42 -17.96
C PRO A 32 -5.50 6.54 -18.00
N SER A 33 -6.21 5.61 -18.66
CA SER A 33 -7.67 5.50 -18.63
C SER A 33 -8.20 4.55 -17.57
N GLU A 34 -7.32 3.77 -16.93
CA GLU A 34 -7.66 2.84 -15.86
C GLU A 34 -7.14 3.42 -14.54
N TYR A 35 -8.06 3.78 -13.66
CA TYR A 35 -7.75 4.36 -12.36
C TYR A 35 -8.84 4.03 -11.35
N TRP A 36 -8.49 4.15 -10.08
CA TRP A 36 -9.45 4.26 -9.01
C TRP A 36 -9.81 5.73 -8.77
N VAL A 37 -11.09 6.02 -8.53
CA VAL A 37 -11.53 7.33 -8.02
C VAL A 37 -12.74 7.17 -7.10
N ALA A 38 -12.67 7.76 -5.91
CA ALA A 38 -13.82 7.79 -5.01
C ALA A 38 -14.93 8.72 -5.52
N ASN A 39 -16.19 8.34 -5.29
CA ASN A 39 -17.35 9.17 -5.67
C ASN A 39 -17.71 10.27 -4.65
N THR A 40 -16.89 10.44 -3.61
CA THR A 40 -17.04 11.44 -2.56
C THR A 40 -15.67 11.94 -2.10
N TYR A 41 -15.62 13.14 -1.52
CA TYR A 41 -14.47 13.58 -0.75
C TYR A 41 -14.25 12.67 0.47
N ASN A 42 -12.99 12.50 0.86
CA ASN A 42 -12.56 11.57 1.92
C ASN A 42 -12.88 10.10 1.63
N GLY A 43 -13.22 9.74 0.39
CA GLY A 43 -13.29 8.35 0.00
C GLY A 43 -11.93 7.67 0.16
N TYR A 44 -11.97 6.40 0.52
CA TYR A 44 -10.78 5.65 0.87
C TYR A 44 -10.79 4.26 0.25
N PHE A 45 -9.61 3.68 0.18
CA PHE A 45 -9.48 2.24 0.08
C PHE A 45 -8.59 1.70 1.19
N LYS A 46 -8.77 0.43 1.53
CA LYS A 46 -7.95 -0.29 2.49
C LYS A 46 -7.44 -1.60 1.90
N ILE A 47 -6.24 -1.95 2.35
CA ILE A 47 -5.51 -3.15 2.02
C ILE A 47 -5.29 -3.88 3.34
N CYS A 48 -5.77 -5.12 3.47
CA CYS A 48 -5.62 -5.92 4.67
C CYS A 48 -4.88 -7.24 4.38
N PHE A 49 -3.94 -7.58 5.27
CA PHE A 49 -3.11 -8.77 5.23
C PHE A 49 -3.60 -9.77 6.29
N PRO A 50 -4.26 -10.87 5.92
CA PRO A 50 -4.94 -11.74 6.88
C PRO A 50 -3.99 -12.52 7.77
N PHE A 51 -2.80 -12.87 7.28
CA PHE A 51 -1.85 -13.74 7.98
C PHE A 51 -0.54 -13.06 8.37
N HIS A 52 -0.37 -11.79 8.00
CA HIS A 52 0.91 -11.10 8.10
C HIS A 52 0.78 -9.76 8.80
N TYR A 53 1.85 -9.40 9.49
CA TYR A 53 2.11 -8.02 9.82
C TYR A 53 3.07 -7.43 8.79
N LEU A 54 2.86 -6.17 8.45
CA LEU A 54 3.70 -5.43 7.55
C LEU A 54 4.38 -4.29 8.32
N SER A 55 5.62 -3.98 8.00
CA SER A 55 6.18 -2.65 8.23
C SER A 55 6.20 -1.95 6.90
N ILE A 56 5.60 -0.77 6.80
CA ILE A 56 5.65 0.06 5.59
C ILE A 56 6.63 1.19 5.84
N GLU A 57 7.65 1.29 4.99
CA GLU A 57 8.59 2.41 4.99
C GLU A 57 8.02 3.56 4.17
N SER A 58 7.53 3.24 2.97
CA SER A 58 6.96 4.20 2.05
C SER A 58 5.84 3.59 1.22
N PHE A 59 5.02 4.44 0.61
CA PHE A 59 4.07 4.05 -0.42
C PHE A 59 4.18 5.00 -1.59
N GLU A 60 3.72 4.54 -2.74
CA GLU A 60 3.79 5.26 -3.99
C GLU A 60 2.43 5.30 -4.65
N ILE A 61 2.14 6.44 -5.28
CA ILE A 61 0.99 6.58 -6.17
C ILE A 61 1.47 7.05 -7.54
N THR A 62 0.86 6.52 -8.59
CA THR A 62 0.92 7.09 -9.93
C THR A 62 -0.47 7.62 -10.29
N THR A 63 -0.52 8.85 -10.76
CA THR A 63 -1.75 9.53 -11.19
C THR A 63 -1.51 10.22 -12.52
N SER A 64 -2.54 10.26 -13.36
CA SER A 64 -2.57 11.00 -14.60
C SER A 64 -3.64 12.08 -14.49
N SER A 65 -3.23 13.33 -14.58
CA SER A 65 -4.07 14.50 -14.31
C SER A 65 -5.17 14.81 -15.34
N LYS A 66 -5.65 13.81 -16.08
CA LYS A 66 -6.64 13.99 -17.15
C LYS A 66 -7.96 14.52 -16.59
N ASP A 67 -8.41 13.95 -15.48
CA ASP A 67 -9.76 14.20 -14.96
C ASP A 67 -9.70 14.87 -13.57
N CYS A 68 -9.35 14.10 -12.53
CA CYS A 68 -9.51 14.51 -11.14
C CYS A 68 -8.19 14.42 -10.38
N ARG A 69 -7.36 15.46 -10.44
CA ARG A 69 -6.06 15.43 -9.76
C ARG A 69 -6.22 15.35 -8.24
N PRO A 70 -5.49 14.46 -7.54
CA PRO A 70 -5.38 14.52 -6.09
C PRO A 70 -4.67 15.82 -5.68
N VAL A 71 -5.26 16.55 -4.74
CA VAL A 71 -4.69 17.76 -4.12
C VAL A 71 -4.17 17.43 -2.72
N LYS A 72 -4.94 16.62 -1.99
CA LYS A 72 -4.61 16.18 -0.64
C LYS A 72 -5.02 14.73 -0.46
N ILE A 73 -4.12 13.94 0.10
CA ILE A 73 -4.31 12.53 0.40
C ILE A 73 -3.91 12.25 1.84
N ALA A 74 -4.30 11.10 2.37
CA ALA A 74 -3.75 10.62 3.63
C ALA A 74 -3.58 9.11 3.67
N ALA A 75 -2.75 8.67 4.58
CA ALA A 75 -2.55 7.27 4.90
C ALA A 75 -2.66 7.06 6.41
N GLU A 76 -3.32 5.98 6.82
CA GLU A 76 -3.32 5.51 8.20
C GLU A 76 -3.22 3.99 8.22
N ALA A 77 -2.87 3.42 9.38
CA ALA A 77 -2.71 1.99 9.50
C ALA A 77 -3.30 1.45 10.80
N SER A 78 -3.58 0.15 10.79
CA SER A 78 -4.16 -0.56 11.92
C SER A 78 -3.47 -1.90 12.11
N ALA A 79 -3.14 -2.23 13.36
CA ALA A 79 -2.60 -3.54 13.73
C ALA A 79 -3.68 -4.62 13.85
N ASN A 80 -4.96 -4.23 14.01
CA ASN A 80 -6.08 -5.16 14.23
C ASN A 80 -7.18 -5.04 13.15
N GLY A 81 -7.04 -4.11 12.20
CA GLY A 81 -8.03 -3.85 11.14
C GLY A 81 -9.26 -3.07 11.60
N ILE A 82 -9.32 -2.64 12.86
CA ILE A 82 -10.45 -1.93 13.46
C ILE A 82 -9.99 -0.53 13.89
N ASP A 83 -8.95 -0.47 14.73
CA ASP A 83 -8.43 0.77 15.28
C ASP A 83 -7.33 1.31 14.38
N TYR A 84 -7.65 2.34 13.61
CA TYR A 84 -6.69 3.02 12.75
C TYR A 84 -6.03 4.20 13.49
N ARG A 85 -4.70 4.30 13.36
CA ARG A 85 -3.87 5.32 14.00
C ARG A 85 -2.77 5.79 13.05
N GLY A 86 -2.07 6.85 13.46
CA GLY A 86 -0.89 7.34 12.72
C GLY A 86 -1.26 7.90 11.35
N ARG A 87 -2.37 8.66 11.27
CA ARG A 87 -2.76 9.35 10.05
C ARG A 87 -1.69 10.36 9.66
N GLN A 88 -1.21 10.26 8.43
CA GLN A 88 -0.28 11.20 7.80
C GLN A 88 -0.92 11.74 6.53
N GLU A 89 -0.80 13.04 6.30
CA GLU A 89 -1.40 13.73 5.15
C GLU A 89 -0.31 14.20 4.20
N TYR A 90 -0.60 14.16 2.90
CA TYR A 90 0.34 14.54 1.85
C TYR A 90 -0.34 15.38 0.78
N GLU A 91 0.44 16.26 0.14
CA GLU A 91 -0.01 17.18 -0.90
C GLU A 91 0.77 16.95 -2.20
N PRO A 92 0.35 16.00 -3.04
CA PRO A 92 0.98 15.76 -4.33
C PRO A 92 0.86 17.00 -5.23
N ARG A 93 2.00 17.64 -5.53
CA ARG A 93 2.04 18.77 -6.46
C ARG A 93 2.15 18.28 -7.91
N MET A 94 1.06 18.45 -8.65
CA MET A 94 0.87 17.99 -10.03
C MET A 94 0.27 19.10 -10.92
N GLU A 95 0.83 19.24 -12.11
CA GLU A 95 0.28 20.10 -13.16
C GLU A 95 -0.77 19.34 -14.00
N LYS A 96 -1.74 20.06 -14.57
CA LYS A 96 -2.75 19.49 -15.45
C LYS A 96 -2.12 18.96 -16.74
N GLY A 97 -2.57 17.79 -17.21
CA GLY A 97 -2.06 17.12 -18.41
C GLY A 97 -0.78 16.29 -18.21
N THR A 98 -0.24 16.20 -17.01
CA THR A 98 0.93 15.38 -16.67
C THR A 98 0.55 14.04 -16.01
N THR A 99 1.39 13.03 -16.21
CA THR A 99 1.42 11.81 -15.40
C THR A 99 2.62 11.92 -14.46
N LYS A 100 2.42 11.62 -13.17
CA LYS A 100 3.50 11.68 -12.19
C LYS A 100 3.35 10.58 -11.15
N GLN A 101 4.51 10.08 -10.74
CA GLN A 101 4.68 9.16 -9.64
C GLN A 101 5.11 9.94 -8.40
N PHE A 102 4.54 9.63 -7.25
CA PHE A 102 4.87 10.24 -5.97
C PHE A 102 5.19 9.16 -4.95
N LEU A 103 6.40 9.19 -4.43
CA LEU A 103 6.84 8.35 -3.32
C LEU A 103 6.71 9.12 -2.00
N PHE A 104 6.00 8.55 -1.05
CA PHE A 104 5.73 9.13 0.27
C PHE A 104 6.30 8.26 1.38
N ASN A 105 7.11 8.87 2.26
CA ASN A 105 7.57 8.21 3.48
C ASN A 105 6.41 8.09 4.47
N TYR A 106 6.22 6.90 5.03
CA TYR A 106 5.18 6.62 6.02
C TYR A 106 5.74 6.02 7.32
N ASN A 107 6.72 5.12 7.23
CA ASN A 107 7.49 4.56 8.35
C ASN A 107 6.62 4.07 9.52
N THR A 108 5.79 3.06 9.27
CA THR A 108 5.01 2.36 10.30
C THR A 108 5.40 0.89 10.38
N SER A 109 5.21 0.28 11.55
CA SER A 109 5.54 -1.13 11.79
C SER A 109 4.37 -1.90 12.38
N LEU A 110 4.37 -3.22 12.15
CA LEU A 110 3.40 -4.17 12.70
C LEU A 110 1.94 -3.85 12.37
N ILE A 111 1.64 -3.61 11.10
CA ILE A 111 0.30 -3.29 10.62
C ILE A 111 -0.36 -4.51 9.97
N LYS A 112 -1.66 -4.68 10.16
CA LYS A 112 -2.49 -5.64 9.41
C LYS A 112 -3.28 -5.00 8.29
N CYS A 113 -3.67 -3.74 8.46
CA CYS A 113 -4.40 -3.02 7.44
C CYS A 113 -3.78 -1.65 7.23
N PHE A 114 -3.63 -1.29 5.96
CA PHE A 114 -3.29 0.06 5.52
C PHE A 114 -4.53 0.68 4.88
N LYS A 115 -4.75 1.97 5.09
CA LYS A 115 -5.86 2.69 4.47
C LYS A 115 -5.36 4.00 3.87
N PHE A 116 -5.70 4.20 2.60
CA PHE A 116 -5.41 5.40 1.82
C PHE A 116 -6.69 6.20 1.63
N TYR A 117 -6.59 7.51 1.78
CA TYR A 117 -7.68 8.45 1.61
C TYR A 117 -7.38 9.42 0.48
N SER A 118 -8.39 9.66 -0.36
CA SER A 118 -8.44 10.85 -1.19
C SER A 118 -9.23 11.94 -0.47
N ILE A 119 -8.52 12.88 0.16
CA ILE A 119 -9.13 13.93 1.00
C ILE A 119 -9.72 15.03 0.12
N GLN A 120 -8.94 15.48 -0.87
CA GLN A 120 -9.30 16.58 -1.74
C GLN A 120 -8.76 16.35 -3.14
N SER A 121 -9.55 16.74 -4.14
CA SER A 121 -9.18 16.69 -5.55
C SER A 121 -9.57 17.99 -6.26
N THR A 122 -9.20 18.10 -7.53
CA THR A 122 -9.66 19.21 -8.39
C THR A 122 -11.07 19.04 -8.93
N CYS A 123 -11.69 17.88 -8.77
CA CYS A 123 -13.08 17.63 -9.13
C CYS A 123 -14.01 18.00 -7.97
N GLN A 124 -15.20 18.51 -8.30
CA GLN A 124 -16.24 18.74 -7.31
C GLN A 124 -16.79 17.40 -6.83
N ASP A 125 -16.86 17.23 -5.51
CA ASP A 125 -17.47 16.10 -4.82
C ASP A 125 -16.89 14.70 -5.15
N MET A 126 -15.68 14.63 -5.73
CA MET A 126 -15.01 13.37 -6.06
C MET A 126 -13.60 13.30 -5.48
N GLY A 127 -13.11 12.09 -5.28
CA GLY A 127 -11.70 11.82 -5.00
C GLY A 127 -10.79 12.18 -6.18
N GLY A 128 -9.49 12.08 -5.94
CA GLY A 128 -8.46 12.15 -6.94
C GLY A 128 -8.24 10.79 -7.60
N ASP A 129 -7.90 10.81 -8.88
CA ASP A 129 -7.56 9.63 -9.68
C ASP A 129 -6.25 9.00 -9.22
N ILE A 130 -6.26 7.68 -9.03
CA ILE A 130 -5.09 6.88 -8.70
C ILE A 130 -4.99 5.76 -9.74
N ASN A 131 -4.06 5.91 -10.69
CA ASN A 131 -3.82 4.92 -11.73
C ASN A 131 -3.05 3.71 -11.20
N GLN A 132 -2.10 3.93 -10.28
CA GLN A 132 -1.36 2.85 -9.63
C GLN A 132 -1.07 3.17 -8.17
N PHE A 133 -1.07 2.13 -7.34
CA PHE A 133 -0.68 2.21 -5.95
C PHE A 133 0.31 1.09 -5.60
N GLU A 134 1.43 1.45 -4.98
CA GLU A 134 2.45 0.51 -4.51
C GLU A 134 2.86 0.83 -3.07
N PHE A 135 3.37 -0.16 -2.33
CA PHE A 135 3.97 0.07 -1.02
C PHE A 135 5.24 -0.75 -0.81
N PHE A 136 6.16 -0.18 -0.05
CA PHE A 136 7.51 -0.70 0.17
C PHE A 136 7.74 -0.95 1.65
N GLY A 137 8.25 -2.14 1.98
CA GLY A 137 8.53 -2.46 3.36
C GLY A 137 8.87 -3.93 3.62
N TYR A 138 8.50 -4.41 4.81
CA TYR A 138 8.83 -5.75 5.30
C TYR A 138 7.60 -6.55 5.71
N LEU A 139 7.45 -7.77 5.18
CA LEU A 139 6.55 -8.74 5.80
C LEU A 139 7.16 -9.33 7.06
N TYR A 140 6.30 -9.55 8.03
CA TYR A 140 6.51 -10.43 9.17
C TYR A 140 5.39 -11.47 9.16
N ASP A 141 5.76 -12.73 9.05
CA ASP A 141 4.89 -13.83 9.42
C ASP A 141 4.99 -14.03 10.94
N ILE A 142 3.86 -14.16 11.62
CA ILE A 142 3.83 -14.46 13.05
C ILE A 142 4.32 -15.90 13.30
N ASN A 143 4.16 -16.78 12.31
CA ASN A 143 4.48 -18.20 12.41
C ASN A 143 5.85 -18.55 11.83
N ALA A 144 6.46 -17.68 11.03
CA ALA A 144 7.81 -17.86 10.51
C ALA A 144 8.71 -16.73 10.99
N THR A 145 9.84 -17.08 11.62
CA THR A 145 10.89 -16.19 12.12
C THR A 145 11.65 -15.45 10.99
N MET A 146 11.01 -15.18 9.86
CA MET A 146 11.60 -14.65 8.64
C MET A 146 11.12 -13.22 8.39
N LYS A 147 12.07 -12.30 8.30
CA LYS A 147 11.85 -10.95 7.78
C LYS A 147 12.02 -11.00 6.27
N HIS A 148 10.97 -10.66 5.52
CA HIS A 148 11.06 -10.52 4.07
C HIS A 148 11.09 -9.04 3.73
N PHE A 149 12.15 -8.57 3.08
CA PHE A 149 12.15 -7.23 2.47
C PHE A 149 11.55 -7.34 1.07
N GLY A 150 10.56 -6.50 0.76
CA GLY A 150 9.92 -6.48 -0.55
C GLY A 150 9.09 -5.21 -0.78
N CYS A 151 9.13 -4.71 -2.02
CA CYS A 151 8.02 -3.98 -2.60
C CYS A 151 6.82 -4.92 -2.78
N TYR A 152 5.70 -4.60 -2.17
CA TYR A 152 4.48 -5.36 -2.42
C TYR A 152 3.75 -4.72 -3.58
N LYS A 153 4.13 -5.19 -4.75
CA LYS A 153 3.37 -5.08 -5.98
C LYS A 153 2.11 -5.95 -5.80
N ALA A 154 1.03 -5.35 -5.31
CA ALA A 154 -0.22 -6.02 -4.93
C ALA A 154 -1.02 -6.60 -6.11
N MET A 155 -0.40 -7.52 -6.86
CA MET A 155 -0.87 -8.57 -7.80
C MET A 155 0.25 -8.78 -8.85
N HIS A 156 0.79 -10.00 -8.90
CA HIS A 156 1.78 -10.48 -9.88
C HIS A 156 3.24 -9.95 -9.82
N LEU A 157 4.10 -10.85 -9.31
CA LEU A 157 5.46 -11.19 -9.76
C LEU A 157 6.33 -10.05 -10.30
N SER A 158 7.13 -9.46 -9.42
CA SER A 158 8.57 -9.21 -9.62
C SER A 158 9.12 -8.37 -8.47
N CYS A 159 8.97 -8.87 -7.25
CA CYS A 159 9.77 -8.33 -6.17
C CYS A 159 10.98 -9.23 -5.96
N ASN A 160 12.18 -8.67 -6.16
CA ASN A 160 13.40 -9.33 -5.75
C ASN A 160 13.41 -9.34 -4.22
N PHE A 161 12.86 -10.41 -3.63
CA PHE A 161 12.97 -10.66 -2.20
C PHE A 161 14.44 -10.86 -1.85
N HIS A 162 15.06 -9.85 -1.26
CA HIS A 162 16.37 -9.99 -0.64
C HIS A 162 16.17 -10.62 0.74
N TYR A 163 16.48 -11.91 0.84
CA TYR A 163 16.57 -12.61 2.13
C TYR A 163 17.80 -12.09 2.89
N SER A 164 17.60 -11.43 4.02
CA SER A 164 18.70 -11.22 4.98
C SER A 164 18.51 -12.17 6.17
N PHE A 165 19.25 -13.28 6.17
CA PHE A 165 19.39 -14.10 7.35
C PHE A 165 20.33 -13.36 8.32
N ARG A 166 19.77 -12.69 9.33
CA ARG A 166 20.54 -12.42 10.55
C ARG A 166 20.39 -13.64 11.45
N SER A 167 21.33 -14.57 11.34
CA SER A 167 21.53 -15.63 12.32
C SER A 167 21.66 -14.99 13.70
N ILE A 168 20.67 -15.22 14.56
CA ILE A 168 20.82 -15.01 16.00
C ILE A 168 21.79 -16.09 16.45
N GLY A 169 23.07 -15.74 16.58
CA GLY A 169 24.07 -16.59 17.20
C GLY A 169 23.67 -16.83 18.66
N LEU A 170 22.99 -17.94 18.93
CA LEU A 170 22.95 -18.54 20.25
C LEU A 170 24.38 -19.01 20.58
N PHE A 171 25.14 -18.20 21.31
CA PHE A 171 26.27 -18.72 22.07
C PHE A 171 25.71 -19.51 23.26
N LEU A 172 25.45 -20.80 23.04
CA LEU A 172 25.30 -21.77 24.13
C LEU A 172 26.70 -22.14 24.61
N ILE A 173 27.06 -21.63 25.77
CA ILE A 173 28.18 -22.08 26.57
C ILE A 173 27.90 -23.52 26.98
N PHE A 174 28.65 -24.47 26.44
CA PHE A 174 28.84 -25.79 27.04
C PHE A 174 30.27 -26.26 26.77
N SER A 175 31.11 -26.16 27.79
CA SER A 175 32.23 -27.09 28.00
C SER A 175 32.48 -27.16 29.51
N ILE A 176 31.84 -28.15 30.13
CA ILE A 176 32.32 -28.77 31.37
C ILE A 176 32.86 -30.13 30.95
N LEU A 177 34.06 -30.43 31.48
CA LEU A 177 34.96 -31.59 31.34
C LEU A 177 35.99 -31.49 30.21
#